data_AF-A0A1H2YFJ9-F1
#
_entry.id   AF-A0A1H2YFJ9-F1
#
_cell.length_a   1.000
_cell.length_b   1.000
_cell.length_c   1.000
_cell.angle_alpha   90.00
_cell.angle_beta   90.00
_cell.angle_gamma   90.00
#
_symmetry.space_group_name_H-M   'P 1'
#
loop_
_entity.id
_entity.type
_entity.pdbx_description
1 polymer ?
#
loop_
_entity_poly.entity_id
_entity_poly.type
_entity_poly.pdbx_seq_one_letter_code
_entity_poly.pdbx_strand_id
1 'polypeptide(L)'
;MRWGKYKDKQNIDFFHGTLPIFDTGINIIKEEYGGEKLLLENIKEKLAREESPVFVAAGNGEDKLNHIMHNRYLSFCYESLSKIERSLITFVFNFGDSDLHIIDAINIAAKQGAKVGNKLLAFISEFIPKRPKDTLKAYSILLSVR
;
A
#
# COMPACT_ATOMS: atom_id res chain seq x y z
N MET A 1 5.40 -14.61 9.86
CA MET A 1 4.57 -15.54 9.06
C MET A 1 4.85 -15.46 7.55
N ARG A 2 4.69 -16.56 6.79
CA ARG A 2 4.66 -16.53 5.31
C ARG A 2 3.39 -15.86 4.81
N TRP A 3 3.52 -14.78 4.05
CA TRP A 3 2.40 -14.10 3.43
C TRP A 3 1.78 -14.97 2.31
N GLY A 4 0.47 -14.88 2.13
CA GLY A 4 -0.31 -15.61 1.11
C GLY A 4 -1.39 -16.52 1.66
N LYS A 5 -1.24 -17.07 2.88
CA LYS A 5 -2.24 -17.97 3.50
C LYS A 5 -3.61 -17.32 3.69
N TYR A 6 -3.64 -16.01 3.94
CA TYR A 6 -4.86 -15.24 4.25
C TYR A 6 -5.15 -14.14 3.22
N LYS A 7 -4.59 -14.24 2.01
CA LYS A 7 -4.71 -13.20 0.98
C LYS A 7 -6.17 -12.85 0.65
N ASP A 8 -7.06 -13.85 0.64
CA ASP A 8 -8.47 -13.67 0.29
C ASP A 8 -9.29 -12.97 1.39
N LYS A 9 -8.70 -12.81 2.59
CA LYS A 9 -9.29 -12.09 3.74
C LYS A 9 -8.56 -10.78 4.05
N GLN A 10 -7.52 -10.43 3.29
CA GLN A 10 -6.73 -9.23 3.49
C GLN A 10 -7.56 -8.00 3.09
N ASN A 11 -7.55 -6.98 3.94
CA ASN A 11 -8.23 -5.70 3.72
C ASN A 11 -7.31 -4.49 3.99
N ILE A 12 -6.01 -4.75 4.22
CA ILE A 12 -4.97 -3.75 4.40
C ILE A 12 -3.84 -4.09 3.43
N ASP A 13 -3.54 -3.14 2.55
CA ASP A 13 -2.56 -3.27 1.49
C ASP A 13 -1.49 -2.18 1.60
N PHE A 14 -0.22 -2.55 1.45
CA PHE A 14 0.91 -1.63 1.42
C PHE A 14 1.45 -1.53 0.00
N PHE A 15 0.91 -0.59 -0.81
CA PHE A 15 1.19 -0.50 -2.25
C PHE A 15 2.65 -0.23 -2.63
N HIS A 16 3.42 0.38 -1.73
CA HIS A 16 4.87 0.59 -1.86
C HIS A 16 5.66 -0.27 -0.90
N GLY A 17 5.02 -1.28 -0.31
CA GLY A 17 5.62 -2.12 0.71
C GLY A 17 5.75 -1.42 2.06
N THR A 18 6.41 -2.08 3.00
CA THR A 18 6.54 -1.64 4.38
C THR A 18 7.67 -2.41 5.07
N LEU A 19 8.26 -1.82 6.11
CA LEU A 19 9.41 -2.40 6.83
C LEU A 19 9.19 -3.84 7.34
N PRO A 20 7.99 -4.24 7.80
CA PRO A 20 7.77 -5.62 8.25
C PRO A 20 7.58 -6.64 7.13
N ILE A 21 7.58 -6.27 5.85
CA ILE A 21 7.42 -7.21 4.73
C ILE A 21 8.77 -7.44 4.08
N PHE A 22 9.15 -8.70 3.89
CA PHE A 22 10.43 -9.12 3.31
C PHE A 22 10.21 -10.08 2.16
N ASP A 23 11.07 -9.99 1.15
CA ASP A 23 11.11 -10.93 0.04
C ASP A 23 12.35 -11.82 0.16
N THR A 24 12.14 -13.13 0.25
CA THR A 24 13.22 -14.12 0.31
C THR A 24 13.51 -14.74 -1.06
N GLY A 25 13.04 -14.11 -2.14
CA GLY A 25 13.09 -14.58 -3.53
C GLY A 25 12.01 -15.63 -3.85
N ILE A 26 11.82 -16.60 -2.97
CA ILE A 26 10.80 -17.66 -3.14
C ILE A 26 9.50 -17.28 -2.44
N ASN A 27 9.60 -16.62 -1.28
CA ASN A 27 8.49 -16.35 -0.39
C ASN A 27 8.48 -14.89 0.06
N ILE A 28 7.27 -14.38 0.30
CA ILE A 28 7.09 -13.14 1.03
C ILE A 28 6.87 -13.50 2.51
N ILE A 29 7.63 -12.86 3.38
CA ILE A 29 7.54 -13.01 4.82
C ILE A 29 7.03 -11.71 5.43
N LYS A 30 5.95 -11.80 6.20
CA LYS A 30 5.47 -10.71 7.05
C LYS A 30 6.00 -10.96 8.47
N GLU A 31 6.81 -10.04 8.95
CA GLU A 31 7.32 -10.04 10.32
C GLU A 31 6.18 -9.68 11.28
N GLU A 32 6.12 -10.42 12.39
CA GLU A 32 5.04 -10.34 13.36
C GLU A 32 5.62 -10.14 14.75
N TYR A 33 4.84 -9.50 15.61
CA TYR A 33 5.23 -9.35 17.00
C TYR A 33 5.14 -10.70 17.71
N GLY A 34 6.29 -11.22 18.13
CA GLY A 34 6.42 -12.53 18.80
C GLY A 34 6.29 -12.49 20.32
N GLY A 35 6.12 -11.31 20.93
CA GLY A 35 5.92 -11.16 22.39
C GLY A 35 7.18 -10.95 23.22
N GLU A 36 8.36 -11.34 22.73
CA GLU A 36 9.62 -11.30 23.51
C GLU A 36 10.40 -9.99 23.33
N LYS A 37 10.42 -9.47 22.11
CA LYS A 37 11.17 -8.28 21.71
C LYS A 37 10.34 -7.39 20.80
N LEU A 38 10.68 -6.10 20.72
CA LEU A 38 9.95 -5.15 19.89
C LEU A 38 10.03 -5.57 18.42
N LEU A 39 8.94 -5.38 17.67
CA LEU A 39 8.91 -5.71 16.24
C LEU A 39 10.06 -5.06 15.46
N LEU A 40 10.45 -3.85 15.85
CA LEU A 40 11.57 -3.13 15.25
C LEU A 40 12.92 -3.85 15.45
N GLU A 41 13.11 -4.56 16.56
CA GLU A 41 14.32 -5.33 16.83
C GLU A 41 14.42 -6.54 15.89
N ASN A 42 13.32 -7.23 15.64
CA ASN A 42 13.26 -8.31 14.64
C ASN A 42 13.65 -7.79 13.25
N ILE A 43 13.12 -6.63 12.88
CA ILE A 43 13.41 -6.00 11.58
C ILE A 43 14.89 -5.63 11.49
N LYS A 44 15.48 -5.06 12.56
CA LYS A 44 16.91 -4.73 12.60
C LYS A 44 17.80 -5.95 12.43
N GLU A 45 17.46 -7.06 13.07
CA GLU A 45 18.22 -8.31 12.93
C GLU A 45 18.17 -8.86 11.50
N LYS A 46 17.01 -8.77 10.83
CA LYS A 46 16.86 -9.15 9.42
C LYS A 46 17.71 -8.27 8.51
N LEU A 47 17.64 -6.96 8.70
CA LEU A 47 18.49 -6.01 7.97
C LEU A 47 19.99 -6.30 8.16
N ALA A 48 20.40 -6.68 9.38
CA ALA A 48 21.78 -7.06 9.66
C ALA A 48 22.23 -8.36 8.97
N ARG A 49 21.28 -9.17 8.48
CA ARG A 49 21.52 -10.37 7.66
C ARG A 49 21.38 -10.10 6.16
N GLU A 50 21.36 -8.83 5.76
CA GLU A 50 21.17 -8.39 4.37
C GLU A 50 19.79 -8.76 3.79
N GLU A 51 18.82 -9.15 4.63
CA GLU A 51 17.43 -9.34 4.22
C GLU A 51 16.78 -7.97 4.04
N SER A 52 16.54 -7.59 2.78
CA SER A 52 15.95 -6.29 2.46
C SER A 52 14.42 -6.34 2.55
N PRO A 53 13.78 -5.35 3.21
CA PRO A 53 12.34 -5.25 3.21
C PRO A 53 11.83 -4.90 1.80
N VAL A 54 10.61 -5.33 1.51
CA VAL A 54 9.87 -4.91 0.32
C VAL A 54 9.46 -3.46 0.53
N PHE A 55 10.15 -2.56 -0.17
CA PHE A 55 9.86 -1.13 -0.09
C PHE A 55 10.25 -0.41 -1.38
N VAL A 56 9.34 0.43 -1.91
CA VAL A 56 9.52 1.18 -3.16
C VAL A 56 9.31 2.67 -2.89
N ALA A 57 10.39 3.43 -2.73
CA ALA A 57 10.32 4.86 -2.37
C ALA A 57 11.02 5.83 -3.33
N ALA A 58 11.85 5.34 -4.24
CA ALA A 58 12.62 6.15 -5.18
C ALA A 58 12.35 5.69 -6.62
N GLY A 59 12.76 6.53 -7.58
CA GLY A 59 12.51 6.31 -9.01
C GLY A 59 11.29 7.08 -9.53
N ASN A 60 11.17 7.10 -10.86
CA ASN A 60 9.99 7.67 -11.53
C ASN A 60 8.80 6.70 -11.45
N GLY A 61 7.63 7.10 -11.94
CA GLY A 61 6.41 6.26 -11.86
C GLY A 61 6.55 4.92 -12.58
N GLU A 62 7.26 4.86 -13.71
CA GLU A 62 7.49 3.63 -14.47
C GLU A 62 8.45 2.69 -13.74
N ASP A 63 9.54 3.20 -13.15
CA ASP A 63 10.47 2.42 -12.34
C ASP A 63 9.75 1.78 -11.15
N LYS A 64 8.92 2.57 -10.45
CA LYS A 64 8.13 2.09 -9.31
C LYS A 64 7.11 1.04 -9.73
N LEU A 65 6.40 1.25 -10.83
CA LEU A 65 5.46 0.28 -11.38
C LEU A 65 6.17 -1.01 -11.76
N ASN A 66 7.32 -0.93 -12.43
CA ASN A 66 8.13 -2.10 -12.74
C ASN A 66 8.51 -2.87 -11.47
N HIS A 67 8.98 -2.19 -10.41
CA HIS A 67 9.28 -2.85 -9.13
C HIS A 67 8.04 -3.51 -8.49
N ILE A 68 6.89 -2.84 -8.55
CA ILE A 68 5.61 -3.38 -8.06
C ILE A 68 5.24 -4.67 -8.80
N MET A 69 5.35 -4.68 -10.13
CA MET A 69 4.96 -5.82 -10.94
C MET A 69 5.90 -7.03 -10.77
N HIS A 70 7.18 -6.80 -10.45
CA HIS A 70 8.16 -7.88 -10.22
C HIS A 70 8.15 -8.43 -8.79
N ASN A 71 7.45 -7.80 -7.85
CA ASN A 71 7.31 -8.31 -6.49
C ASN A 71 5.93 -8.93 -6.26
N ARG A 72 5.88 -10.19 -5.83
CA ARG A 72 4.63 -10.96 -5.68
C ARG A 72 3.62 -10.35 -4.69
N TYR A 73 4.10 -9.65 -3.66
CA TYR A 73 3.22 -8.97 -2.71
C TYR A 73 2.66 -7.68 -3.30
N LEU A 74 3.53 -6.85 -3.87
CA LEU A 74 3.13 -5.55 -4.42
C LEU A 74 2.20 -5.70 -5.62
N SER A 75 2.47 -6.67 -6.51
CA SER A 75 1.59 -6.95 -7.65
C SER A 75 0.21 -7.40 -7.20
N PHE A 76 0.13 -8.25 -6.17
CA PHE A 76 -1.16 -8.61 -5.56
C PHE A 76 -1.90 -7.39 -5.01
N CYS A 77 -1.22 -6.52 -4.26
CA CYS A 77 -1.84 -5.31 -3.73
C CYS A 77 -2.34 -4.40 -4.85
N TYR A 78 -1.55 -4.21 -5.91
CA TYR A 78 -1.94 -3.41 -7.07
C TYR A 78 -3.17 -3.99 -7.79
N GLU A 79 -3.20 -5.31 -8.01
CA GLU A 79 -4.36 -5.98 -8.59
C GLU A 79 -5.60 -5.90 -7.70
N SER A 80 -5.43 -6.10 -6.38
CA SER A 80 -6.51 -5.98 -5.38
C SER A 80 -7.14 -4.58 -5.45
N LEU A 81 -6.30 -3.54 -5.52
CA LEU A 81 -6.76 -2.16 -5.65
C LEU A 81 -7.58 -1.94 -6.92
N SER A 82 -7.13 -2.46 -8.06
CA SER A 82 -7.87 -2.31 -9.34
C SER A 82 -9.26 -2.99 -9.36
N LYS A 83 -9.50 -3.89 -8.40
CA LYS A 83 -10.72 -4.70 -8.28
C LYS A 83 -11.57 -4.28 -7.08
N ILE A 84 -11.12 -3.29 -6.27
CA ILE A 84 -11.86 -2.90 -5.07
C ILE A 84 -13.24 -2.36 -5.44
N GLU A 85 -14.23 -2.75 -4.63
CA GLU A 85 -15.59 -2.24 -4.73
C GLU A 85 -15.94 -1.47 -3.46
N ARG A 86 -16.95 -0.60 -3.55
CA ARG A 86 -17.50 0.18 -2.43
C ARG A 86 -16.59 1.29 -1.94
N SER A 87 -15.73 1.05 -0.94
CA SER A 87 -15.02 2.13 -0.25
C SER A 87 -13.54 1.84 -0.11
N LEU A 88 -12.72 2.83 -0.44
CA LEU A 88 -11.27 2.83 -0.25
C LEU A 88 -10.91 3.89 0.78
N ILE A 89 -10.14 3.49 1.79
CA ILE A 89 -9.58 4.39 2.80
C ILE A 89 -8.06 4.31 2.66
N THR A 90 -7.41 5.45 2.52
CA THR A 90 -5.95 5.58 2.45
C THR A 90 -5.43 6.39 3.62
N PHE A 91 -4.35 5.90 4.21
CA PHE A 91 -3.68 6.51 5.36
C PHE A 91 -2.28 6.97 4.96
N VAL A 92 -1.87 8.15 5.45
CA VAL A 92 -0.47 8.62 5.43
C VAL A 92 0.11 8.71 4.01
N PHE A 93 -0.69 9.13 3.03
CA PHE A 93 -0.24 9.19 1.65
C PHE A 93 -0.53 10.53 1.00
N ASN A 94 0.45 11.03 0.24
CA ASN A 94 0.25 12.10 -0.73
C ASN A 94 0.66 11.52 -2.08
N PHE A 95 -0.26 11.45 -3.04
CA PHE A 95 0.04 10.96 -4.39
C PHE A 95 0.84 12.04 -5.12
N GLY A 96 2.15 11.83 -5.23
CA GLY A 96 2.99 12.66 -6.08
C GLY A 96 2.90 12.23 -7.54
N ASP A 97 3.56 12.97 -8.43
CA ASP A 97 3.64 12.64 -9.86
C ASP A 97 4.23 11.24 -10.12
N SER A 98 5.05 10.74 -9.18
CA SER A 98 5.62 9.39 -9.23
C SER A 98 4.65 8.27 -8.86
N ASP A 99 3.43 8.59 -8.42
CA ASP A 99 2.48 7.60 -7.88
C ASP A 99 1.18 7.52 -8.70
N LEU A 100 1.21 8.06 -9.93
CA LEU A 100 0.08 8.07 -10.86
C LEU A 100 -0.43 6.66 -11.19
N HIS A 101 0.41 5.64 -11.16
CA HIS A 101 -0.01 4.25 -11.35
C HIS A 101 -1.03 3.80 -10.29
N ILE A 102 -0.95 4.30 -9.05
CA ILE A 102 -1.94 4.00 -8.01
C ILE A 102 -3.27 4.70 -8.34
N ILE A 103 -3.21 5.93 -8.85
CA ILE A 103 -4.40 6.67 -9.31
C ILE A 103 -5.06 5.94 -10.49
N ASP A 104 -4.28 5.41 -11.43
CA ASP A 104 -4.78 4.62 -12.54
C ASP A 104 -5.51 3.36 -12.06
N ALA A 105 -4.95 2.64 -11.10
CA ALA A 105 -5.61 1.49 -10.48
C ALA A 105 -6.94 1.87 -9.79
N ILE A 106 -6.97 3.00 -9.07
CA ILE A 106 -8.20 3.54 -8.46
C ILE A 106 -9.24 3.87 -9.54
N ASN A 107 -8.83 4.49 -10.65
CA ASN A 107 -9.73 4.83 -11.76
C ASN A 107 -10.29 3.57 -12.45
N ILE A 108 -9.50 2.51 -12.57
CA ILE A 108 -9.96 1.20 -13.06
C ILE A 108 -11.02 0.62 -12.12
N ALA A 109 -10.78 0.67 -10.80
CA ALA A 109 -11.73 0.19 -9.80
C ALA A 109 -13.04 0.99 -9.78
N ALA A 110 -12.94 2.31 -10.00
CA ALA A 110 -14.08 3.21 -10.16
C ALA A 110 -14.82 3.04 -11.50
N LYS A 111 -14.37 2.13 -12.37
CA LYS A 111 -14.91 1.90 -13.71
C LYS A 111 -14.97 3.18 -14.53
N GLN A 112 -13.97 4.06 -14.35
CA GLN A 112 -13.90 5.36 -15.00
C GLN A 112 -15.18 6.21 -14.81
N GLY A 113 -15.86 6.05 -13.68
CA GLY A 113 -17.11 6.77 -13.37
C GLY A 113 -18.37 6.17 -14.01
N ALA A 114 -18.30 4.99 -14.64
CA ALA A 114 -19.48 4.34 -15.20
C ALA A 114 -20.56 4.09 -14.13
N LYS A 115 -21.84 4.18 -14.51
CA LYS A 115 -22.99 3.91 -13.62
C LYS A 115 -23.27 2.42 -13.51
N VAL A 116 -22.36 1.67 -12.90
CA VAL A 116 -22.46 0.22 -12.67
C VAL A 116 -22.42 -0.09 -11.18
N GLY A 117 -23.09 -1.17 -10.74
CA GLY A 117 -23.21 -1.51 -9.32
C GLY A 117 -21.91 -1.95 -8.65
N ASN A 118 -21.02 -2.60 -9.41
CA ASN A 118 -19.78 -3.21 -8.91
C ASN A 118 -18.58 -2.28 -9.21
N LYS A 119 -18.46 -1.20 -8.44
CA LYS A 119 -17.37 -0.22 -8.55
C LYS A 119 -16.95 0.36 -7.21
N LEU A 120 -15.79 1.02 -7.18
CA LEU A 120 -15.42 1.94 -6.10
C LEU A 120 -16.37 3.16 -6.10
N LEU A 121 -17.02 3.42 -4.96
CA LEU A 121 -18.01 4.48 -4.75
C LEU A 121 -17.46 5.66 -3.94
N ALA A 122 -16.57 5.38 -2.99
CA ALA A 122 -16.03 6.36 -2.07
C ALA A 122 -14.53 6.18 -1.86
N PHE A 123 -13.80 7.29 -1.93
CA PHE A 123 -12.38 7.38 -1.64
C PHE A 123 -12.16 8.37 -0.50
N ILE A 124 -11.52 7.91 0.58
CA ILE A 124 -11.17 8.73 1.74
C ILE A 124 -9.65 8.74 1.86
N SER A 125 -9.06 9.92 1.83
CA SER A 125 -7.63 10.11 2.11
C SER A 125 -7.45 10.97 3.33
N GLU A 126 -6.73 10.44 4.33
CA GLU A 126 -6.35 11.20 5.52
C GLU A 126 -4.94 11.78 5.34
N PHE A 127 -4.85 13.12 5.34
CA PHE A 127 -3.58 13.83 5.26
C PHE A 127 -3.08 14.19 6.67
N ILE A 128 -1.92 13.63 7.06
CA ILE A 128 -1.23 14.00 8.30
C ILE A 128 -0.09 14.96 7.94
N PRO A 129 -0.15 16.25 8.31
CA PRO A 129 0.88 17.22 7.97
C PRO A 129 2.22 16.88 8.64
N LYS A 130 3.30 16.92 7.86
CA LYS A 130 4.68 16.69 8.32
C LYS A 130 5.28 17.95 8.98
N ARG A 131 4.69 18.48 10.06
CA ARG A 131 5.34 19.26 11.15
C ARG A 131 4.33 20.04 12.03
N PRO A 132 4.65 20.33 13.31
CA PRO A 132 3.70 20.90 14.28
C PRO A 132 3.52 22.42 14.23
N LYS A 133 4.19 23.16 13.31
CA LYS A 133 4.16 24.64 13.34
C LYS A 133 3.15 25.29 12.41
N ASP A 134 2.49 24.52 11.57
CA ASP A 134 1.39 25.01 10.74
C ASP A 134 0.11 24.35 11.23
N THR A 135 -0.79 25.18 11.74
CA THR A 135 -2.04 24.84 12.43
C THR A 135 -2.78 23.69 11.73
N LEU A 136 -2.87 22.56 12.43
CA LEU A 136 -3.53 21.32 11.99
C LEU A 136 -4.99 21.57 11.60
N LYS A 137 -5.30 21.45 10.32
CA LYS A 137 -6.61 20.98 9.87
C LYS A 137 -6.40 19.61 9.23
N ALA A 138 -6.79 18.55 9.94
CA ALA A 138 -6.98 17.25 9.33
C ALA A 138 -8.21 17.36 8.42
N TYR A 139 -7.99 17.42 7.12
CA TYR A 139 -9.05 17.32 6.14
C TYR A 139 -9.14 15.86 5.71
N SER A 140 -10.18 15.15 6.13
CA SER A 140 -10.61 13.94 5.46
C SER A 140 -11.32 14.38 4.18
N ILE A 141 -10.71 14.15 3.02
CA ILE A 141 -11.39 14.39 1.76
C ILE A 141 -12.15 13.11 1.41
N LEU A 142 -13.47 13.12 1.63
CA LEU A 142 -14.36 12.12 1.04
C LEU A 142 -14.65 12.53 -0.41
N LEU A 143 -13.95 11.93 -1.35
CA LEU A 143 -14.30 12.00 -2.76
C LEU A 143 -15.28 10.86 -3.04
N SER A 144 -16.55 11.19 -3.25
CA SER A 144 -17.44 10.26 -3.93
C SER A 144 -16.96 10.16 -5.37
N VAL A 145 -16.52 8.96 -5.76
CA VAL A 145 -16.05 8.72 -7.12
C VAL A 145 -17.30 8.63 -8.00
N ARG A 146 -17.66 9.73 -8.66
CA ARG A 146 -18.85 9.81 -9.51
C ARG A 146 -18.68 8.95 -10.76
#